data_AF-A0A9N9K9N6-F1
#
_entry.id   AF-A0A9N9K9N6-F1
#
_cell.length_a   1.000
_cell.length_b   1.000
_cell.length_c   1.000
_cell.angle_alpha   90.00
_cell.angle_beta   90.00
_cell.angle_gamma   90.00
#
_symmetry.space_group_name_H-M   'P 1'
#
loop_
_entity.id
_entity.type
_entity.pdbx_description
1 polymer ?
#
loop_
_entity_poly.entity_id
_entity_poly.type
_entity_poly.pdbx_seq_one_letter_code
_entity_poly.pdbx_strand_id
1 'polypeptide(L)'
;LKSSNQFTDNIQNDNTSTSRPLTPQRPQTPQSPQTPQRPQTPIQQSLPSQPPTPTNHLPYLSPAAFTPLLHALLLDQNTSIAQAAQNVIQSLVERILEEPDVNPKEKELLEKETLEGVVLGIGRLDQEKAKREELNEWEAEGDDTSVGAVTGIEEEVELGRMTMMSLISSLAPIVGSERCIRLFVPELDKMMEEPVFYVRKEAALAIGSLASVLPLDIITSKLLPIYDHFSTDPIWHVRRSCCLVLPTLCSKLPDEMKSDRAVKGIELFAGDVSRSVRSAAGEIIGELIATFQPDGKVPESL
;
A
#
# COMPACT_ATOMS: atom_id res chain seq x y z
N LEU A 1 -3.12 -74.17 13.29
CA LEU A 1 -4.37 -74.37 12.52
C LEU A 1 -4.24 -73.57 11.22
N LYS A 2 -4.24 -74.29 10.07
CA LYS A 2 -4.63 -73.93 8.68
C LYS A 2 -4.56 -72.45 8.25
N SER A 3 -4.12 -72.04 7.05
CA SER A 3 -3.66 -72.72 5.83
C SER A 3 -3.32 -71.64 4.79
N SER A 4 -2.26 -71.87 4.00
CA SER A 4 -2.16 -71.83 2.51
C SER A 4 -2.58 -70.57 1.73
N ASN A 5 -1.98 -70.23 0.57
CA ASN A 5 -0.75 -70.61 -0.11
C ASN A 5 -0.53 -69.60 -1.26
N GLN A 6 0.74 -69.48 -1.65
CA GLN A 6 1.28 -68.86 -2.87
C GLN A 6 0.80 -69.55 -4.17
N PHE A 7 1.04 -68.89 -5.32
CA PHE A 7 1.83 -69.33 -6.52
C PHE A 7 1.34 -68.54 -7.76
N THR A 8 2.18 -67.73 -8.44
CA THR A 8 2.90 -67.96 -9.74
C THR A 8 2.00 -68.50 -10.88
N ASP A 9 2.16 -68.24 -12.19
CA ASP A 9 3.32 -68.00 -13.05
C ASP A 9 2.88 -67.40 -14.42
N ASN A 10 3.90 -66.93 -15.17
CA ASN A 10 4.03 -66.67 -16.62
C ASN A 10 3.08 -67.39 -17.63
N ILE A 11 2.89 -66.78 -18.82
CA ILE A 11 3.22 -67.35 -20.17
C ILE A 11 3.01 -66.33 -21.33
N GLN A 12 4.10 -66.15 -22.09
CA GLN A 12 4.36 -65.99 -23.53
C GLN A 12 3.28 -65.85 -24.65
N ASN A 13 3.79 -65.31 -25.78
CA ASN A 13 3.48 -65.54 -27.23
C ASN A 13 2.50 -64.58 -27.95
N ASP A 14 2.62 -64.25 -29.24
CA ASP A 14 3.69 -64.26 -30.25
C ASP A 14 3.15 -63.57 -31.54
N ASN A 15 4.04 -62.96 -32.34
CA ASN A 15 4.09 -62.90 -33.82
C ASN A 15 3.07 -62.23 -34.79
N THR A 16 3.67 -61.48 -35.74
CA THR A 16 3.49 -61.43 -37.23
C THR A 16 2.56 -60.42 -37.96
N SER A 17 3.23 -59.50 -38.68
CA SER A 17 3.26 -59.29 -40.15
C SER A 17 2.05 -58.79 -40.99
N THR A 18 2.35 -57.69 -41.72
CA THR A 18 2.01 -57.33 -43.12
C THR A 18 0.55 -57.08 -43.54
N SER A 19 0.24 -55.86 -44.04
CA SER A 19 -0.19 -55.57 -45.45
C SER A 19 -0.76 -54.14 -45.66
N ARG A 20 -0.29 -53.44 -46.71
CA ARG A 20 -0.96 -52.31 -47.43
C ARG A 20 -1.86 -52.94 -48.54
N PRO A 21 -2.87 -52.28 -49.17
CA PRO A 21 -2.81 -50.93 -49.77
C PRO A 21 -4.17 -50.16 -49.92
N LEU A 22 -4.11 -49.05 -50.69
CA LEU A 22 -5.15 -48.35 -51.50
C LEU A 22 -5.78 -47.03 -50.98
N THR A 23 -5.58 -46.01 -51.80
CA THR A 23 -6.10 -44.62 -51.81
C THR A 23 -7.60 -44.51 -52.12
N PRO A 24 -8.21 -43.36 -51.77
CA PRO A 24 -8.86 -42.56 -52.82
C PRO A 24 -8.48 -41.07 -52.77
N GLN A 25 -8.37 -40.49 -53.97
CA GLN A 25 -8.12 -39.07 -54.24
C GLN A 25 -9.31 -38.18 -53.81
N ARG A 26 -9.02 -36.94 -53.39
CA ARG A 26 -10.00 -35.84 -53.29
C ARG A 26 -9.53 -34.65 -54.16
N PRO A 27 -10.45 -33.91 -54.82
CA PRO A 27 -10.14 -33.04 -55.96
C PRO A 27 -9.34 -31.78 -55.63
N GLN A 28 -8.58 -31.32 -56.62
CA GLN A 28 -7.85 -30.06 -56.65
C GLN A 28 -8.81 -28.87 -56.70
N THR A 29 -8.47 -27.80 -55.98
CA THR A 29 -9.04 -26.46 -56.17
C THR A 29 -8.04 -25.56 -56.94
N PRO A 30 -8.51 -24.58 -57.72
CA PRO A 30 -7.75 -23.98 -58.81
C PRO A 30 -6.72 -22.94 -58.35
N GLN A 31 -5.63 -22.85 -59.10
CA GLN A 31 -4.59 -21.82 -58.98
C GLN A 31 -5.13 -20.41 -59.30
N SER A 32 -4.55 -19.40 -58.66
CA SER A 32 -4.71 -17.96 -58.91
C SER A 32 -3.32 -17.31 -59.00
N PRO A 33 -3.16 -16.18 -59.71
CA PRO A 33 -2.19 -16.05 -60.80
C PRO A 33 -0.78 -15.59 -60.40
N GLN A 34 0.19 -15.92 -61.26
CA GLN A 34 1.58 -15.47 -61.21
C GLN A 34 1.69 -13.94 -61.33
N THR A 35 2.51 -13.34 -60.46
CA THR A 35 3.02 -11.96 -60.62
C THR A 35 4.46 -12.00 -61.13
N PRO A 36 4.87 -11.03 -61.99
CA PRO A 36 6.04 -11.17 -62.84
C PRO A 36 7.38 -10.91 -62.11
N GLN A 37 8.39 -11.71 -62.43
CA GLN A 37 9.77 -11.51 -61.98
C GLN A 37 10.36 -10.23 -62.59
N ARG A 38 10.96 -9.39 -61.74
CA ARG A 38 11.70 -8.19 -62.15
C ARG A 38 13.17 -8.54 -62.49
N PRO A 39 13.80 -7.89 -63.49
CA PRO A 39 15.16 -8.23 -63.95
C PRO A 39 16.22 -7.94 -62.89
N GLN A 40 17.20 -8.84 -62.75
CA GLN A 40 18.44 -8.58 -62.02
C GLN A 40 19.39 -7.77 -62.91
N THR A 41 19.93 -6.66 -62.39
CA THR A 41 21.21 -6.10 -62.86
C THR A 41 22.07 -5.66 -61.67
N PRO A 42 23.41 -5.80 -61.78
CA PRO A 42 24.33 -5.69 -60.67
C PRO A 42 24.87 -4.27 -60.57
N ILE A 43 25.07 -3.76 -59.35
CA ILE A 43 26.18 -2.85 -58.98
C ILE A 43 26.25 -2.83 -57.45
N GLN A 44 27.42 -3.20 -56.96
CA GLN A 44 27.86 -3.16 -55.59
C GLN A 44 28.26 -1.72 -55.26
N GLN A 45 27.44 -1.02 -54.47
CA GLN A 45 27.85 0.20 -53.78
C GLN A 45 27.58 0.00 -52.30
N SER A 46 28.66 -0.16 -51.54
CA SER A 46 28.68 -0.20 -50.09
C SER A 46 28.14 1.11 -49.54
N LEU A 47 26.93 1.09 -48.97
CA LEU A 47 26.48 2.17 -48.10
C LEU A 47 27.37 2.20 -46.83
N PRO A 48 27.75 3.38 -46.34
CA PRO A 48 28.45 3.49 -45.07
C PRO A 48 27.55 2.94 -43.96
N SER A 49 28.12 2.12 -43.09
CA SER A 49 27.49 1.56 -41.91
C SER A 49 26.75 2.68 -41.16
N GLN A 50 25.42 2.60 -41.10
CA GLN A 50 24.69 3.41 -40.12
C GLN A 50 25.28 3.09 -38.74
N PRO A 51 25.59 4.10 -37.91
CA PRO A 51 25.90 3.82 -36.51
C PRO A 51 24.69 3.08 -35.92
N PRO A 52 24.90 2.09 -35.03
CA PRO A 52 23.80 1.36 -34.44
C PRO A 52 22.84 2.35 -33.81
N THR A 53 21.59 2.38 -34.30
CA THR A 53 20.50 3.08 -33.65
C THR A 53 20.47 2.59 -32.21
N PRO A 54 20.55 3.47 -31.20
CA PRO A 54 20.38 3.04 -29.83
C PRO A 54 18.91 2.67 -29.64
N THR A 55 18.55 1.42 -29.92
CA THR A 55 17.27 0.84 -29.51
C THR A 55 17.36 0.57 -28.01
N ASN A 56 17.31 1.64 -27.22
CA ASN A 56 17.16 1.60 -25.76
C ASN A 56 16.42 2.87 -25.32
N HIS A 57 15.18 3.01 -25.79
CA HIS A 57 14.22 3.86 -25.12
C HIS A 57 13.07 2.95 -24.67
N LEU A 58 13.29 2.23 -23.55
CA LEU A 58 12.14 1.91 -22.71
C LEU A 58 11.41 3.24 -22.45
N PRO A 59 10.06 3.30 -22.54
CA PRO A 59 9.36 4.51 -22.16
C PRO A 59 9.70 4.81 -20.70
N TYR A 60 10.41 5.91 -20.47
CA TYR A 60 10.59 6.47 -19.14
C TYR A 60 9.17 6.75 -18.62
N LEU A 61 8.76 6.08 -17.54
CA LEU A 61 7.58 6.48 -16.81
C LEU A 61 7.80 7.95 -16.42
N SER A 62 6.95 8.86 -16.90
CA SER A 62 7.07 10.26 -16.52
C SER A 62 6.89 10.39 -15.01
N PRO A 63 7.60 11.30 -14.32
CA PRO A 63 7.31 11.57 -12.92
C PRO A 63 5.81 11.86 -12.75
N ALA A 64 5.16 11.19 -11.79
CA ALA A 64 3.72 11.29 -11.53
C ALA A 64 2.82 10.81 -12.69
N ALA A 65 3.26 9.80 -13.47
CA ALA A 65 2.47 9.20 -14.54
C ALA A 65 1.10 8.68 -14.06
N PHE A 66 1.02 8.12 -12.85
CA PHE A 66 -0.23 7.58 -12.31
C PHE A 66 -0.76 8.34 -11.08
N THR A 67 0.04 9.25 -10.50
CA THR A 67 -0.33 9.98 -9.28
C THR A 67 -1.65 10.76 -9.39
N PRO A 68 -1.91 11.59 -10.42
CA PRO A 68 -3.16 12.36 -10.51
C PRO A 68 -4.39 11.45 -10.59
N LEU A 69 -4.28 10.32 -11.31
CA LEU A 69 -5.36 9.36 -11.44
C LEU A 69 -5.67 8.70 -10.09
N LEU A 70 -4.64 8.25 -9.36
CA LEU A 70 -4.83 7.61 -8.07
C LEU A 70 -5.32 8.60 -7.00
N HIS A 71 -4.88 9.86 -7.02
CA HIS A 71 -5.44 10.91 -6.15
C HIS A 71 -6.93 11.12 -6.42
N ALA A 72 -7.34 11.24 -7.68
CA ALA A 72 -8.75 11.39 -8.03
C ALA A 72 -9.61 10.20 -7.55
N LEU A 73 -9.11 8.97 -7.69
CA LEU A 73 -9.83 7.77 -7.24
C LEU A 73 -9.87 7.65 -5.71
N LEU A 74 -8.80 8.03 -5.01
CA LEU A 74 -8.73 8.01 -3.55
C LEU A 74 -9.67 9.02 -2.89
N LEU A 75 -9.92 10.15 -3.56
CA LEU A 75 -10.80 11.22 -3.10
C LEU A 75 -12.21 11.13 -3.70
N ASP A 76 -12.54 10.03 -4.37
CA ASP A 76 -13.85 9.85 -4.98
C ASP A 76 -14.95 9.81 -3.91
N GLN A 77 -16.06 10.52 -4.15
CA GLN A 77 -17.20 10.57 -3.21
C GLN A 77 -17.84 9.20 -3.00
N ASN A 78 -17.68 8.29 -3.95
CA ASN A 78 -18.05 6.90 -3.77
C ASN A 78 -16.98 6.19 -2.94
N THR A 79 -17.30 5.97 -1.67
CA THR A 79 -16.43 5.29 -0.71
C THR A 79 -15.98 3.90 -1.16
N SER A 80 -16.73 3.23 -2.03
CA SER A 80 -16.34 1.93 -2.60
C SER A 80 -15.21 2.07 -3.62
N ILE A 81 -15.21 3.15 -4.41
CA ILE A 81 -14.15 3.46 -5.37
C ILE A 81 -12.89 3.87 -4.61
N ALA A 82 -13.03 4.77 -3.63
CA ALA A 82 -11.92 5.19 -2.77
C ALA A 82 -11.27 3.99 -2.06
N GLN A 83 -12.08 3.08 -1.48
CA GLN A 83 -11.55 1.88 -0.84
C GLN A 83 -10.85 0.94 -1.84
N ALA A 84 -11.41 0.77 -3.05
CA ALA A 84 -10.77 -0.03 -4.08
C ALA A 84 -9.41 0.56 -4.49
N ALA A 85 -9.30 1.90 -4.57
CA ALA A 85 -8.05 2.59 -4.85
C ALA A 85 -7.00 2.37 -3.75
N GLN A 86 -7.40 2.43 -2.47
CA GLN A 86 -6.50 2.10 -1.36
C GLN A 86 -5.96 0.67 -1.45
N ASN A 87 -6.83 -0.30 -1.75
CA ASN A 87 -6.42 -1.70 -1.90
C ASN A 87 -5.47 -1.90 -3.07
N VAL A 88 -5.69 -1.20 -4.19
CA VAL A 88 -4.78 -1.21 -5.35
C VAL A 88 -3.40 -0.70 -4.97
N ILE A 89 -3.32 0.38 -4.18
CA ILE A 89 -2.03 0.93 -3.71
C ILE A 89 -1.32 -0.07 -2.81
N GLN A 90 -2.04 -0.70 -1.88
CA GLN A 90 -1.49 -1.73 -1.01
C GLN A 90 -0.89 -2.89 -1.83
N SER A 91 -1.68 -3.47 -2.74
CA SER A 91 -1.22 -4.56 -3.61
C SER A 91 -0.07 -4.14 -4.52
N LEU A 92 -0.05 -2.89 -4.99
CA LEU A 92 1.04 -2.37 -5.81
C LEU A 92 2.34 -2.30 -5.00
N VAL A 93 2.30 -1.76 -3.78
CA VAL A 93 3.47 -1.67 -2.89
C VAL A 93 3.99 -3.07 -2.53
N GLU A 94 3.11 -3.99 -2.15
CA GLU A 94 3.48 -5.39 -1.87
C GLU A 94 4.24 -6.01 -3.05
N ARG A 95 3.67 -5.90 -4.26
CA ARG A 95 4.30 -6.42 -5.48
C ARG A 95 5.64 -5.77 -5.79
N ILE A 96 5.76 -4.44 -5.64
CA ILE A 96 7.03 -3.74 -5.85
C ILE A 96 8.10 -4.29 -4.91
N LEU A 97 7.76 -4.55 -3.64
CA LEU A 97 8.70 -5.02 -2.64
C LEU A 97 9.07 -6.50 -2.81
N GLU A 98 8.12 -7.36 -3.18
CA GLU A 98 8.31 -8.81 -3.30
C GLU A 98 8.95 -9.26 -4.63
N GLU A 99 8.83 -8.48 -5.70
CA GLU A 99 9.30 -8.90 -7.03
C GLU A 99 10.84 -9.01 -7.09
N PRO A 100 11.39 -10.22 -7.34
CA PRO A 100 12.84 -10.46 -7.32
C PRO A 100 13.57 -9.98 -8.57
N ASP A 101 12.86 -9.85 -9.71
CA ASP A 101 13.47 -9.69 -11.03
C ASP A 101 13.31 -8.28 -11.64
N VAL A 102 13.00 -7.26 -10.82
CA VAL A 102 12.89 -5.86 -11.28
C VAL A 102 14.24 -5.16 -11.16
N ASN A 103 14.59 -4.37 -12.18
CA ASN A 103 15.76 -3.51 -12.15
C ASN A 103 15.72 -2.60 -10.89
N PRO A 104 16.77 -2.55 -10.06
CA PRO A 104 16.78 -1.76 -8.83
C PRO A 104 16.38 -0.29 -9.02
N LYS A 105 16.76 0.32 -10.15
CA LYS A 105 16.39 1.72 -10.46
C LYS A 105 14.90 1.88 -10.78
N GLU A 106 14.30 0.91 -11.44
CA GLU A 106 12.87 0.92 -11.76
C GLU A 106 12.05 0.67 -10.49
N LYS A 107 12.52 -0.25 -9.63
CA LYS A 107 11.95 -0.49 -8.31
C LYS A 107 11.99 0.77 -7.44
N GLU A 108 13.12 1.47 -7.40
CA GLU A 108 13.26 2.74 -6.67
C GLU A 108 12.32 3.82 -7.22
N LEU A 109 12.19 3.94 -8.55
CA LEU A 109 11.30 4.92 -9.17
C LEU A 109 9.83 4.63 -8.84
N LEU A 110 9.39 3.37 -8.96
CA LEU A 110 8.03 2.95 -8.63
C LEU A 110 7.72 3.12 -7.14
N GLU A 111 8.67 2.77 -6.27
CA GLU A 111 8.56 2.99 -4.84
C GLU A 111 8.40 4.48 -4.53
N LYS A 112 9.24 5.33 -5.13
CA LYS A 112 9.16 6.79 -4.96
C LYS A 112 7.84 7.35 -5.46
N GLU A 113 7.40 6.98 -6.66
CA GLU A 113 6.13 7.48 -7.20
C GLU A 113 4.93 7.01 -6.37
N THR A 114 4.95 5.78 -5.86
CA THR A 114 3.86 5.23 -5.06
C THR A 114 3.86 5.80 -3.63
N LEU A 115 4.98 5.73 -2.92
CA LEU A 115 5.03 6.16 -1.52
C LEU A 115 5.09 7.68 -1.39
N GLU A 116 5.99 8.36 -2.11
CA GLU A 116 6.11 9.82 -1.98
C GLU A 116 5.07 10.53 -2.84
N GLY A 117 4.89 10.11 -4.09
CA GLY A 117 3.96 10.75 -5.02
C GLY A 117 2.49 10.53 -4.64
N VAL A 118 2.07 9.28 -4.45
CA VAL A 118 0.67 8.96 -4.17
C VAL A 118 0.36 9.09 -2.68
N VAL A 119 1.02 8.29 -1.83
CA VAL A 119 0.66 8.15 -0.41
C VAL A 119 0.95 9.44 0.36
N LEU A 120 2.14 10.04 0.22
CA LEU A 120 2.44 11.31 0.89
C LEU A 120 1.84 12.51 0.15
N GLY A 121 1.81 12.47 -1.18
CA GLY A 121 1.30 13.57 -2.00
C GLY A 121 -0.18 13.85 -1.78
N ILE A 122 -1.00 12.84 -1.49
CA ILE A 122 -2.44 13.06 -1.21
C ILE A 122 -2.68 13.85 0.09
N GLY A 123 -1.74 13.84 1.03
CA GLY A 123 -1.80 14.68 2.23
C GLY A 123 -1.25 16.10 2.04
N ARG A 124 -0.75 16.44 0.85
CA ARG A 124 -0.06 17.71 0.54
C ARG A 124 -0.71 18.46 -0.63
N LEU A 125 -2.01 18.28 -0.80
CA LEU A 125 -2.79 18.91 -1.88
C LEU A 125 -2.78 20.44 -1.78
N ASP A 126 -2.65 20.99 -0.57
CA ASP A 126 -2.46 22.42 -0.32
C ASP A 126 -1.16 22.95 -0.96
N GLN A 127 -0.05 22.23 -0.82
CA GLN A 127 1.24 22.61 -1.40
C GLN A 127 1.22 22.53 -2.93
N GLU A 128 0.60 21.49 -3.48
CA GLU A 128 0.45 21.32 -4.93
C GLU A 128 -0.46 22.38 -5.54
N LYS A 129 -1.53 22.78 -4.83
CA LYS A 129 -2.42 23.87 -5.24
C LYS A 129 -1.70 25.23 -5.20
N ALA A 130 -1.03 25.57 -4.09
CA ALA A 130 -0.26 26.81 -3.98
C ALA A 130 0.78 26.96 -5.10
N LYS A 131 1.50 25.87 -5.41
CA LYS A 131 2.47 25.86 -6.52
C LYS A 131 1.81 26.07 -7.89
N ARG A 132 0.59 25.57 -8.11
CA ARG A 132 -0.16 25.80 -9.37
C ARG A 132 -0.69 27.23 -9.45
N GLU A 133 -1.12 27.79 -8.33
CA GLU A 133 -1.57 29.19 -8.24
C GLU A 133 -0.41 30.16 -8.51
N GLU A 134 0.76 29.95 -7.89
CA GLU A 134 1.98 30.74 -8.16
C GLU A 134 2.39 30.69 -9.66
N LEU A 135 2.20 29.54 -10.33
CA LEU A 135 2.48 29.40 -11.77
C LEU A 135 1.43 30.10 -12.64
N ASN A 136 0.16 30.08 -12.22
CA ASN A 136 -0.96 30.69 -12.95
C ASN A 136 -1.07 32.21 -12.71
N GLU A 137 -0.51 32.75 -11.63
CA GLU A 137 -0.39 34.19 -11.38
C GLU A 137 0.43 34.92 -12.46
N TRP A 138 1.22 34.20 -13.28
CA TRP A 138 1.86 34.76 -14.47
C TRP A 138 0.96 34.81 -15.71
N GLU A 139 -0.24 34.22 -15.69
CA GLU A 139 -1.11 34.11 -16.87
C GLU A 139 -2.53 34.73 -16.74
N ALA A 140 -3.01 35.18 -15.56
CA ALA A 140 -4.31 35.88 -15.51
C ALA A 140 -4.50 36.82 -14.31
N GLU A 141 -4.68 38.12 -14.60
CA GLU A 141 -5.46 39.03 -13.75
C GLU A 141 -6.97 38.76 -13.97
N GLY A 142 -7.67 38.40 -12.89
CA GLY A 142 -9.13 38.54 -12.78
C GLY A 142 -9.95 37.24 -12.86
N ASP A 143 -10.53 36.83 -11.74
CA ASP A 143 -11.99 36.72 -11.55
C ASP A 143 -12.32 36.38 -10.08
N ASP A 144 -13.38 37.01 -9.55
CA ASP A 144 -13.88 36.93 -8.17
C ASP A 144 -14.63 35.60 -7.96
N THR A 145 -13.86 34.50 -7.79
CA THR A 145 -14.43 33.15 -7.71
C THR A 145 -14.72 32.73 -6.27
N SER A 146 -15.91 33.12 -5.80
CA SER A 146 -16.86 32.37 -4.95
C SER A 146 -16.34 31.58 -3.72
N VAL A 147 -16.79 32.01 -2.53
CA VAL A 147 -16.64 31.33 -1.22
C VAL A 147 -16.94 29.82 -1.25
N GLY A 148 -17.87 29.35 -2.08
CA GLY A 148 -18.21 27.92 -2.19
C GLY A 148 -17.17 27.05 -2.90
N ALA A 149 -16.33 27.62 -3.75
CA ALA A 149 -15.19 26.90 -4.35
C ALA A 149 -14.07 26.70 -3.32
N VAL A 150 -13.85 27.71 -2.46
CA VAL A 150 -12.84 27.68 -1.39
C VAL A 150 -13.17 26.62 -0.34
N THR A 151 -14.44 26.49 0.09
CA THR A 151 -14.84 25.47 1.07
C THR A 151 -14.67 24.04 0.55
N GLY A 152 -14.99 23.79 -0.72
CA GLY A 152 -14.78 22.48 -1.32
C GLY A 152 -13.30 22.11 -1.46
N ILE A 153 -12.44 23.11 -1.66
CA ILE A 153 -10.99 22.93 -1.70
C ILE A 153 -10.44 22.53 -0.33
N GLU A 154 -10.86 23.20 0.75
CA GLU A 154 -10.42 22.86 2.11
C GLU A 154 -10.86 21.44 2.48
N GLU A 155 -12.12 21.08 2.28
CA GLU A 155 -12.65 19.74 2.55
C GLU A 155 -11.86 18.64 1.81
N GLU A 156 -11.48 18.88 0.56
CA GLU A 156 -10.67 17.94 -0.23
C GLU A 156 -9.26 17.78 0.36
N VAL A 157 -8.62 18.86 0.79
CA VAL A 157 -7.28 18.80 1.41
C VAL A 157 -7.35 18.05 2.75
N GLU A 158 -8.38 18.31 3.56
CA GLU A 158 -8.59 17.61 4.82
C GLU A 158 -8.86 16.11 4.62
N LEU A 159 -9.69 15.77 3.63
CA LEU A 159 -9.94 14.38 3.20
C LEU A 159 -8.65 13.71 2.71
N GLY A 160 -7.80 14.46 1.99
CA GLY A 160 -6.49 13.99 1.55
C GLY A 160 -5.57 13.63 2.71
N ARG A 161 -5.48 14.49 3.74
CA ARG A 161 -4.69 14.21 4.95
C ARG A 161 -5.22 13.02 5.74
N MET A 162 -6.55 12.89 5.87
CA MET A 162 -7.16 11.71 6.48
C MET A 162 -6.81 10.43 5.69
N THR A 163 -6.92 10.48 4.37
CA THR A 163 -6.62 9.34 3.49
C THR A 163 -5.14 8.94 3.56
N MET A 164 -4.24 9.92 3.63
CA MET A 164 -2.81 9.68 3.86
C MET A 164 -2.56 8.90 5.16
N MET A 165 -3.18 9.30 6.29
CA MET A 165 -3.02 8.57 7.56
C MET A 165 -3.55 7.14 7.48
N SER A 166 -4.67 6.94 6.78
CA SER A 166 -5.24 5.61 6.58
C SER A 166 -4.32 4.71 5.74
N LEU A 167 -3.74 5.24 4.66
CA LEU A 167 -2.74 4.56 3.84
C LEU A 167 -1.46 4.27 4.62
N ILE A 168 -0.97 5.19 5.46
CA ILE A 168 0.18 4.93 6.34
C ILE A 168 -0.10 3.76 7.28
N SER A 169 -1.31 3.72 7.86
CA SER A 169 -1.71 2.63 8.76
C SER A 169 -1.69 1.28 8.06
N SER A 170 -2.23 1.17 6.84
CA SER A 170 -2.27 -0.09 6.09
C SER A 170 -0.90 -0.50 5.52
N LEU A 171 -0.07 0.47 5.12
CA LEU A 171 1.22 0.22 4.48
C LEU A 171 2.36 0.00 5.47
N ALA A 172 2.28 0.49 6.71
CA ALA A 172 3.37 0.39 7.68
C ALA A 172 3.89 -1.06 7.88
N PRO A 173 3.04 -2.10 8.02
CA PRO A 173 3.47 -3.50 8.10
C PRO A 173 4.19 -4.02 6.84
N ILE A 174 3.95 -3.40 5.69
CA ILE A 174 4.40 -3.86 4.37
C ILE A 174 5.75 -3.24 4.01
N VAL A 175 5.86 -1.93 4.18
CA VAL A 175 7.06 -1.16 3.77
C VAL A 175 8.24 -1.35 4.72
N GLY A 176 7.95 -1.76 5.95
CA GLY A 176 8.93 -2.05 6.99
C GLY A 176 9.50 -0.80 7.66
N SER A 177 10.32 -1.07 8.68
CA SER A 177 10.76 -0.08 9.67
C SER A 177 11.49 1.13 9.07
N GLU A 178 12.49 0.89 8.20
CA GLU A 178 13.33 1.95 7.64
C GLU A 178 12.50 3.00 6.89
N ARG A 179 11.58 2.55 6.04
CA ARG A 179 10.69 3.42 5.26
C ARG A 179 9.71 4.15 6.16
N CYS A 180 9.13 3.46 7.14
CA CYS A 180 8.26 4.11 8.13
C CYS A 180 8.96 5.24 8.87
N ILE A 181 10.21 5.04 9.32
CA ILE A 181 11.00 6.09 10.00
C ILE A 181 11.24 7.27 9.05
N ARG A 182 11.67 7.01 7.82
CA ARG A 182 12.04 8.05 6.86
C ARG A 182 10.83 8.83 6.33
N LEU A 183 9.73 8.15 6.04
CA LEU A 183 8.60 8.68 5.27
C LEU A 183 7.37 8.97 6.13
N PHE A 184 7.03 8.10 7.09
CA PHE A 184 5.73 8.15 7.77
C PHE A 184 5.78 8.83 9.15
N VAL A 185 6.83 8.61 9.93
CA VAL A 185 7.00 9.26 11.24
C VAL A 185 7.00 10.80 11.13
N PRO A 186 7.65 11.44 10.13
CA PRO A 186 7.58 12.89 9.97
C PRO A 186 6.18 13.42 9.66
N GLU A 187 5.35 12.65 8.93
CA GLU A 187 3.97 13.05 8.67
C GLU A 187 3.09 12.92 9.90
N LEU A 188 3.28 11.85 10.68
CA LEU A 188 2.58 11.67 11.95
C LEU A 188 2.90 12.79 12.94
N ASP A 189 4.15 13.24 13.01
CA ASP A 189 4.59 14.34 13.89
C ASP A 189 3.81 15.64 13.62
N LYS A 190 3.57 15.96 12.34
CA LYS A 190 2.77 17.13 11.94
C LYS A 190 1.32 17.06 12.41
N MET A 191 0.78 15.85 12.65
CA MET A 191 -0.62 15.69 13.07
C MET A 191 -0.88 16.20 14.49
N MET A 192 0.16 16.50 15.28
CA MET A 192 0.00 17.16 16.58
C MET A 192 -0.57 18.59 16.45
N GLU A 193 -0.37 19.25 15.31
CA GLU A 193 -0.86 20.61 15.03
C GLU A 193 -2.13 20.61 14.15
N GLU A 194 -2.66 19.43 13.82
CA GLU A 194 -3.78 19.29 12.89
C GLU A 194 -5.10 19.79 13.51
N PRO A 195 -5.76 20.82 12.96
CA PRO A 195 -7.00 21.34 13.51
C PRO A 195 -8.18 20.36 13.35
N VAL A 196 -8.14 19.49 12.34
CA VAL A 196 -9.26 18.65 11.95
C VAL A 196 -9.29 17.34 12.73
N PHE A 197 -10.34 17.16 13.55
CA PHE A 197 -10.40 16.04 14.49
C PHE A 197 -10.44 14.66 13.81
N TYR A 198 -11.04 14.53 12.63
CA TYR A 198 -11.14 13.24 11.96
C TYR A 198 -9.81 12.82 11.32
N VAL A 199 -8.96 13.78 10.95
CA VAL A 199 -7.56 13.53 10.56
C VAL A 199 -6.76 13.08 11.79
N ARG A 200 -6.87 13.80 12.92
CA ARG A 200 -6.22 13.39 14.20
C ARG A 200 -6.67 12.01 14.67
N LYS A 201 -7.95 11.68 14.52
CA LYS A 201 -8.52 10.37 14.84
C LYS A 201 -7.84 9.26 14.03
N GLU A 202 -7.59 9.50 12.74
CA GLU A 202 -6.93 8.54 11.86
C GLU A 202 -5.43 8.45 12.17
N ALA A 203 -4.79 9.58 12.46
CA ALA A 203 -3.40 9.62 12.93
C ALA A 203 -3.21 8.80 14.22
N ALA A 204 -4.14 8.90 15.17
CA ALA A 204 -4.12 8.10 16.40
C ALA A 204 -4.23 6.59 16.13
N LEU A 205 -4.97 6.17 15.11
CA LEU A 205 -5.02 4.75 14.69
C LEU A 205 -3.70 4.32 14.03
N ALA A 206 -3.11 5.17 13.18
CA ALA A 206 -1.85 4.90 12.50
C ALA A 206 -0.68 4.65 13.47
N ILE A 207 -0.72 5.23 14.69
CA ILE A 207 0.26 4.96 15.75
C ILE A 207 0.36 3.46 16.04
N GLY A 208 -0.74 2.72 16.08
CA GLY A 208 -0.74 1.28 16.36
C GLY A 208 0.03 0.48 15.31
N SER A 209 -0.29 0.73 14.04
CA SER A 209 0.38 0.10 12.90
C SER A 209 1.86 0.45 12.82
N LEU A 210 2.23 1.71 13.07
CA LEU A 210 3.62 2.15 13.12
C LEU A 210 4.37 1.52 14.30
N ALA A 211 3.77 1.49 15.49
CA ALA A 211 4.37 0.81 16.65
C ALA A 211 4.61 -0.68 16.40
N SER A 212 3.82 -1.32 15.54
CA SER A 212 3.99 -2.74 15.23
C SER A 212 5.32 -3.06 14.54
N VAL A 213 5.91 -2.10 13.81
CA VAL A 213 7.12 -2.28 12.98
C VAL A 213 8.32 -1.43 13.40
N LEU A 214 8.12 -0.38 14.18
CA LEU A 214 9.19 0.54 14.57
C LEU A 214 10.03 -0.01 15.73
N PRO A 215 11.32 0.34 15.81
CA PRO A 215 12.15 -0.05 16.93
C PRO A 215 11.76 0.73 18.20
N LEU A 216 12.10 0.16 19.37
CA LEU A 216 11.68 0.67 20.67
C LEU A 216 12.12 2.12 20.93
N ASP A 217 13.31 2.52 20.47
CA ASP A 217 13.82 3.88 20.61
C ASP A 217 12.94 4.89 19.86
N ILE A 218 12.48 4.56 18.65
CA ILE A 218 11.55 5.42 17.89
C ILE A 218 10.16 5.40 18.52
N ILE A 219 9.68 4.25 18.98
CA ILE A 219 8.39 4.16 19.68
C ILE A 219 8.40 5.09 20.91
N THR A 220 9.44 5.01 21.73
CA THR A 220 9.53 5.76 22.98
C THR A 220 9.82 7.24 22.78
N SER A 221 10.70 7.60 21.85
CA SER A 221 11.09 9.01 21.64
C SER A 221 10.17 9.80 20.71
N LYS A 222 9.38 9.14 19.86
CA LYS A 222 8.50 9.79 18.87
C LYS A 222 7.03 9.44 19.05
N LEU A 223 6.67 8.16 19.01
CA LEU A 223 5.26 7.75 18.98
C LEU A 223 4.55 7.97 20.31
N LEU A 224 5.19 7.63 21.44
CA LEU A 224 4.58 7.80 22.76
C LEU A 224 4.21 9.26 23.08
N PRO A 225 5.07 10.28 22.80
CA PRO A 225 4.67 11.68 22.95
C PRO A 225 3.42 12.06 22.14
N ILE A 226 3.35 11.64 20.87
CA ILE A 226 2.20 11.91 19.98
C ILE A 226 0.95 11.19 20.51
N TYR A 227 1.11 9.94 20.94
CA TYR A 227 0.03 9.17 21.58
C TYR A 227 -0.50 9.86 22.83
N ASP A 228 0.38 10.32 23.71
CA ASP A 228 0.02 10.99 24.96
C ASP A 228 -0.77 12.27 24.67
N HIS A 229 -0.36 13.04 23.65
CA HIS A 229 -1.10 14.19 23.16
C HIS A 229 -2.53 13.82 22.72
N PHE A 230 -2.69 12.84 21.82
CA PHE A 230 -4.01 12.41 21.33
C PHE A 230 -4.88 11.70 22.39
N SER A 231 -4.28 11.04 23.37
CA SER A 231 -5.01 10.33 24.44
C SER A 231 -5.84 11.28 25.32
N THR A 232 -5.47 12.57 25.32
CA THR A 232 -6.14 13.64 26.08
C THR A 232 -6.82 14.67 25.18
N ASP A 233 -7.01 14.34 23.89
CA ASP A 233 -7.63 15.24 22.90
C ASP A 233 -9.02 15.70 23.36
N PRO A 234 -9.43 16.96 23.11
CA PRO A 234 -10.77 17.44 23.45
C PRO A 234 -11.90 16.61 22.79
N ILE A 235 -11.64 16.02 21.63
CA ILE A 235 -12.61 15.25 20.86
C ILE A 235 -12.53 13.76 21.22
N TRP A 236 -13.64 13.22 21.71
CA TRP A 236 -13.71 11.85 22.20
C TRP A 236 -13.41 10.79 21.12
N HIS A 237 -13.67 11.08 19.84
CA HIS A 237 -13.35 10.16 18.75
C HIS A 237 -11.85 9.88 18.66
N VAL A 238 -11.01 10.90 18.87
CA VAL A 238 -9.54 10.79 18.85
C VAL A 238 -9.08 9.98 20.07
N ARG A 239 -9.59 10.31 21.26
CA ARG A 239 -9.30 9.53 22.49
C ARG A 239 -9.72 8.07 22.37
N ARG A 240 -10.86 7.79 21.72
CA ARG A 240 -11.30 6.42 21.44
C ARG A 240 -10.31 5.69 20.54
N SER A 241 -9.79 6.33 19.49
CA SER A 241 -8.73 5.73 18.66
C SER A 241 -7.47 5.41 19.48
N CYS A 242 -7.04 6.30 20.36
CA CYS A 242 -5.93 6.03 21.28
C CYS A 242 -6.20 4.84 22.21
N CYS A 243 -7.43 4.72 22.71
CA CYS A 243 -7.84 3.58 23.51
C CYS A 243 -7.71 2.27 22.71
N LEU A 244 -8.17 2.25 21.46
CA LEU A 244 -8.12 1.04 20.63
C LEU A 244 -6.70 0.55 20.33
N VAL A 245 -5.72 1.46 20.20
CA VAL A 245 -4.33 1.07 19.87
C VAL A 245 -3.45 0.80 21.10
N LEU A 246 -3.97 1.03 22.32
CA LEU A 246 -3.22 0.85 23.57
C LEU A 246 -2.61 -0.56 23.70
N PRO A 247 -3.32 -1.67 23.43
CA PRO A 247 -2.74 -3.01 23.53
C PRO A 247 -1.56 -3.20 22.59
N THR A 248 -1.68 -2.76 21.33
CA THR A 248 -0.61 -2.85 20.34
C THR A 248 0.64 -2.10 20.80
N LEU A 249 0.49 -0.88 21.32
CA LEU A 249 1.60 -0.11 21.89
C LEU A 249 2.23 -0.85 23.07
N CYS A 250 1.43 -1.28 24.05
CA CYS A 250 1.90 -2.01 25.22
C CYS A 250 2.67 -3.28 24.85
N SER A 251 2.24 -4.01 23.82
CA SER A 251 2.93 -5.23 23.35
C SER A 251 4.38 -4.99 22.90
N LYS A 252 4.76 -3.74 22.61
CA LYS A 252 6.08 -3.35 22.13
C LYS A 252 6.97 -2.76 23.22
N LEU A 253 6.43 -2.52 24.42
CA LEU A 253 7.16 -1.92 25.52
C LEU A 253 7.77 -2.99 26.44
N PRO A 254 8.94 -2.71 27.06
CA PRO A 254 9.48 -3.51 28.17
C PRO A 254 8.48 -3.59 29.32
N ASP A 255 8.53 -4.68 30.10
CA ASP A 255 7.48 -5.00 31.08
C ASP A 255 7.18 -3.89 32.09
N GLU A 256 8.20 -3.21 32.64
CA GLU A 256 7.97 -2.10 33.58
C GLU A 256 7.22 -0.93 32.92
N MET A 257 7.66 -0.52 31.72
CA MET A 257 6.99 0.54 30.95
C MET A 257 5.60 0.13 30.47
N LYS A 258 5.43 -1.16 30.10
CA LYS A 258 4.17 -1.74 29.68
C LYS A 258 3.16 -1.71 30.84
N SER A 259 3.56 -2.13 32.04
CA SER A 259 2.71 -2.10 33.23
C SER A 259 2.24 -0.68 33.56
N ASP A 260 3.16 0.30 33.63
CA ASP A 260 2.81 1.70 33.90
C ASP A 260 1.85 2.26 32.83
N ARG A 261 2.18 2.02 31.55
CA ARG A 261 1.38 2.48 30.41
C ARG A 261 -0.02 1.86 30.40
N ALA A 262 -0.13 0.57 30.65
CA ALA A 262 -1.40 -0.16 30.66
C ALA A 262 -2.32 0.38 31.77
N VAL A 263 -1.81 0.51 32.99
CA VAL A 263 -2.58 1.02 34.13
C VAL A 263 -3.03 2.45 33.89
N LYS A 264 -2.11 3.35 33.54
CA LYS A 264 -2.43 4.75 33.25
C LYS A 264 -3.45 4.89 32.11
N GLY A 265 -3.31 4.09 31.05
CA GLY A 265 -4.22 4.10 29.92
C GLY A 265 -5.63 3.64 30.30
N ILE A 266 -5.77 2.53 31.02
CA ILE A 266 -7.08 2.04 31.45
C ILE A 266 -7.75 2.98 32.46
N GLU A 267 -7.01 3.52 33.44
CA GLU A 267 -7.54 4.52 34.36
C GLU A 267 -8.08 5.75 33.61
N LEU A 268 -7.32 6.24 32.62
CA LEU A 268 -7.72 7.36 31.79
C LEU A 268 -9.00 7.07 30.99
N PHE A 269 -9.04 5.95 30.25
CA PHE A 269 -10.14 5.66 29.32
C PHE A 269 -11.39 5.11 30.02
N ALA A 270 -11.25 4.32 31.08
CA ALA A 270 -12.38 3.85 31.88
C ALA A 270 -13.02 4.99 32.68
N GLY A 271 -12.22 6.01 33.06
CA GLY A 271 -12.68 7.24 33.70
C GLY A 271 -13.18 8.32 32.74
N ASP A 272 -13.15 8.10 31.41
CA ASP A 272 -13.45 9.14 30.42
C ASP A 272 -14.90 9.64 30.52
N VAL A 273 -15.14 10.92 30.24
CA VAL A 273 -16.48 11.53 30.22
C VAL A 273 -17.40 10.92 29.16
N SER A 274 -16.85 10.49 28.03
CA SER A 274 -17.58 9.89 26.92
C SER A 274 -17.87 8.42 27.18
N ARG A 275 -19.15 8.04 27.12
CA ARG A 275 -19.57 6.64 27.20
C ARG A 275 -18.88 5.77 26.14
N SER A 276 -18.66 6.30 24.93
CA SER A 276 -18.06 5.54 23.84
C SER A 276 -16.59 5.20 24.10
N VAL A 277 -15.84 6.10 24.74
CA VAL A 277 -14.45 5.83 25.15
C VAL A 277 -14.42 4.80 26.28
N ARG A 278 -15.29 4.93 27.28
CA ARG A 278 -15.41 3.93 28.35
C ARG A 278 -15.79 2.53 27.83
N SER A 279 -16.67 2.46 26.83
CA SER A 279 -17.00 1.19 26.16
C SER A 279 -15.79 0.60 25.42
N ALA A 280 -15.01 1.43 24.72
CA ALA A 280 -13.79 0.97 24.06
C ALA A 280 -12.73 0.44 25.05
N ALA A 281 -12.61 1.03 26.25
CA ALA A 281 -11.74 0.50 27.29
C ALA A 281 -12.16 -0.93 27.71
N GLY A 282 -13.46 -1.19 27.79
CA GLY A 282 -14.00 -2.54 28.01
C GLY A 282 -13.78 -3.49 26.82
N GLU A 283 -13.77 -2.98 25.58
CA GLU A 283 -13.48 -3.77 24.37
C GLU A 283 -12.02 -4.27 24.37
N ILE A 284 -11.06 -3.42 24.75
CA ILE A 284 -9.63 -3.73 24.64
C ILE A 284 -9.01 -4.46 25.83
N ILE A 285 -9.68 -4.51 26.99
CA ILE A 285 -9.05 -4.97 28.24
C ILE A 285 -8.53 -6.41 28.13
N GLY A 286 -9.26 -7.29 27.44
CA GLY A 286 -8.83 -8.68 27.24
C GLY A 286 -7.57 -8.78 26.39
N GLU A 287 -7.48 -7.99 25.32
CA GLU A 287 -6.29 -7.92 24.47
C GLU A 287 -5.10 -7.33 25.24
N LEU A 288 -5.34 -6.27 26.03
CA LEU A 288 -4.32 -5.64 26.85
C LEU A 288 -3.73 -6.62 27.88
N ILE A 289 -4.58 -7.38 28.59
CA ILE A 289 -4.14 -8.43 29.53
C ILE A 289 -3.34 -9.50 28.80
N ALA A 290 -3.75 -9.88 27.58
CA ALA A 290 -3.03 -10.86 26.79
C ALA A 290 -1.59 -10.42 26.42
N THR A 291 -1.30 -9.11 26.37
CA THR A 291 0.07 -8.61 26.12
C THR A 291 1.09 -8.93 27.22
N PHE A 292 0.63 -9.40 28.38
CA PHE A 292 1.49 -9.87 29.47
C PHE A 292 1.69 -11.39 29.46
N GLN A 293 1.04 -12.14 28.58
CA GLN A 293 1.16 -13.61 28.56
C GLN A 293 2.39 -14.07 27.75
N PRO A 294 2.98 -15.26 28.08
CA PRO A 294 2.62 -16.13 29.20
C PRO A 294 3.32 -15.79 30.52
N ASP A 295 4.43 -15.04 30.48
CA ASP A 295 5.37 -14.93 31.61
C ASP A 295 5.30 -13.60 32.37
N GLY A 296 4.57 -12.61 31.84
CA GLY A 296 4.46 -11.27 32.41
C GLY A 296 3.46 -11.19 33.56
N LYS A 297 3.75 -10.30 34.51
CA LYS A 297 2.86 -10.03 35.64
C LYS A 297 1.81 -9.00 35.23
N VAL A 298 0.56 -9.43 35.13
CA VAL A 298 -0.59 -8.53 34.95
C VAL A 298 -0.73 -7.66 36.21
N PRO A 299 -0.75 -6.32 36.09
CA PRO A 299 -1.05 -5.44 37.22
C PRO A 299 -2.43 -5.74 37.82
N GLU A 300 -2.53 -5.79 39.16
CA GLU A 300 -3.79 -6.08 39.87
C GLU A 300 -4.88 -5.01 39.68
N SER A 301 -4.50 -3.82 39.21
CA SER A 301 -5.39 -2.70 38.95
C SER A 301 -6.06 -2.72 37.57
N LEU A 302 -5.67 -3.63 36.67
CA LEU A 302 -6.32 -3.86 35.38
C LEU A 302 -7.52 -4.80 35.52
#